data_AF-A0A7S8MZF8-F1
#
_entry.id   AF-A0A7S8MZF8-F1
#
_cell.length_a   1.000
_cell.length_b   1.000
_cell.length_c   1.000
_cell.angle_alpha   90.00
_cell.angle_beta   90.00
_cell.angle_gamma   90.00
#
_symmetry.space_group_name_H-M   'P 1'
#
loop_
_entity.id
_entity.type
_entity.pdbx_description
1 polymer ?
#
loop_
_entity_poly.entity_id
_entity_poly.type
_entity_poly.pdbx_seq_one_letter_code
_entity_poly.pdbx_strand_id
1 'polypeptide(L)'
;MRLRGSSIAILQIVVAATGAYAFAAYVLGHQAPLLAATVTVSSLGLVRDARPRRVLETVIGMIIGILVAEVLLIVAGTGWWQLSLALGATLAVARFLSPQPGFAIAAAIQSLIVMIIPTSSPMLRLIDGVIGGIAALLVTALIPRSPQRTEVAAGEVLFTRFQSATETIIRALRRGDRVRAQRGLEKARALQADIDDWRLTLESGLGIARISPFLRSQRHEIARHQRIWQSMDFACRNLRVIARRTVYLVDDREPRAVGAEMLADLGRGADLIARSLRDISLEPVARETLRSVAVRLDPATVLPEATLGDQNLIAALRPLAVDLLTAAGMSGEDAAHTVPRI
;
A
#
# COMPACT_ATOMS: atom_id res chain seq x y z
N MET A 1 -19.11 -4.09 -12.54
CA MET A 1 -17.90 -4.19 -11.67
C MET A 1 -17.39 -2.85 -11.12
N ARG A 2 -17.31 -1.76 -11.90
CA ARG A 2 -16.82 -0.44 -11.42
C ARG A 2 -17.64 0.16 -10.25
N LEU A 3 -18.96 0.11 -10.31
CA LEU A 3 -19.85 0.62 -9.24
C LEU A 3 -19.67 -0.11 -7.90
N ARG A 4 -19.48 -1.43 -7.90
CA ARG A 4 -19.24 -2.21 -6.67
C ARG A 4 -17.91 -1.85 -5.99
N GLY A 5 -16.90 -1.44 -6.76
CA GLY A 5 -15.61 -0.99 -6.24
C GLY A 5 -15.61 0.44 -5.69
N SER A 6 -16.64 1.24 -5.98
CA SER A 6 -16.73 2.66 -5.61
C SER A 6 -17.94 2.97 -4.72
N SER A 7 -18.77 1.99 -4.35
CA SER A 7 -19.98 2.22 -3.56
C SER A 7 -19.71 2.88 -2.21
N ILE A 8 -18.66 2.46 -1.51
CA ILE A 8 -18.24 3.08 -0.23
C ILE A 8 -17.77 4.51 -0.45
N ALA A 9 -17.00 4.76 -1.51
CA ALA A 9 -16.54 6.10 -1.87
C ALA A 9 -17.70 7.05 -2.19
N ILE A 10 -18.69 6.56 -2.94
CA ILE A 10 -19.90 7.31 -3.28
C ILE A 10 -20.69 7.63 -2.01
N LEU A 11 -20.90 6.64 -1.14
CA LEU A 11 -21.62 6.84 0.12
C LEU A 11 -20.92 7.87 1.01
N GLN A 12 -19.59 7.82 1.12
CA GLN A 12 -18.79 8.82 1.84
C GLN A 12 -19.03 10.22 1.30
N ILE A 13 -18.90 10.41 -0.01
CA ILE A 13 -19.07 11.72 -0.65
C ILE A 13 -20.47 12.25 -0.42
N VAL A 14 -21.50 11.41 -0.60
CA VAL A 14 -22.90 11.79 -0.40
C VAL A 14 -23.14 12.19 1.06
N VAL A 15 -22.76 11.35 2.02
CA VAL A 15 -22.96 11.63 3.45
C VAL A 15 -22.19 12.88 3.89
N ALA A 16 -20.93 13.01 3.47
CA ALA A 16 -20.09 14.15 3.83
C ALA A 16 -20.64 15.46 3.24
N ALA A 17 -20.94 15.48 1.94
CA ALA A 17 -21.37 16.68 1.24
C ALA A 17 -22.76 17.12 1.70
N THR A 18 -23.69 16.17 1.85
CA THR A 18 -25.03 16.46 2.40
C THR A 18 -24.95 16.91 3.85
N GLY A 19 -24.08 16.29 4.67
CA GLY A 19 -23.86 16.69 6.06
C GLY A 19 -23.27 18.09 6.18
N ALA A 20 -22.24 18.42 5.40
CA ALA A 20 -21.62 19.75 5.37
C ALA A 20 -22.62 20.83 4.94
N TYR A 21 -23.36 20.57 3.86
CA TYR A 21 -24.41 21.46 3.37
C TYR A 21 -25.50 21.67 4.42
N ALA A 22 -26.04 20.59 4.99
CA ALA A 22 -27.11 20.66 5.98
C ALA A 22 -26.66 21.40 7.25
N PHE A 23 -25.43 21.19 7.69
CA PHE A 23 -24.87 21.91 8.83
C PHE A 23 -24.79 23.40 8.56
N ALA A 24 -24.21 23.82 7.43
CA ALA A 24 -24.11 25.23 7.07
C ALA A 24 -25.50 25.88 6.84
N ALA A 25 -26.44 25.16 6.22
CA ALA A 25 -27.76 25.69 5.93
C ALA A 25 -28.65 25.78 7.17
N TYR A 26 -28.78 24.70 7.94
CA TYR A 26 -29.77 24.60 9.02
C TYR A 26 -29.22 24.99 10.39
N VAL A 27 -27.91 24.84 10.65
CA VAL A 27 -27.31 25.19 11.94
C VAL A 27 -26.76 26.61 11.92
N LEU A 28 -26.09 27.01 10.84
CA LEU A 28 -25.52 28.36 10.71
C LEU A 28 -26.42 29.35 9.96
N GLY A 29 -27.51 28.87 9.34
CA GLY A 29 -28.49 29.73 8.67
C GLY A 29 -28.02 30.27 7.31
N HIS A 30 -27.03 29.66 6.66
CA HIS A 30 -26.56 30.11 5.36
C HIS A 30 -27.58 29.78 4.26
N GLN A 31 -27.99 30.76 3.45
CA GLN A 31 -29.06 30.53 2.47
C GLN A 31 -28.66 29.61 1.30
N ALA A 32 -27.38 29.61 0.91
CA ALA A 32 -26.88 28.77 -0.18
C ALA A 32 -25.40 28.38 0.03
N PRO A 33 -25.10 27.42 0.93
CA PRO A 33 -23.73 27.05 1.28
C PRO A 33 -23.09 26.13 0.22
N LEU A 34 -22.93 26.68 -0.99
CA LEU A 34 -22.39 25.96 -2.14
C LEU A 34 -20.98 25.44 -1.87
N LEU A 35 -20.12 26.27 -1.28
CA LEU A 35 -18.72 25.91 -1.02
C LEU A 35 -18.58 24.79 0.01
N ALA A 36 -19.51 24.67 0.97
CA ALA A 36 -19.53 23.55 1.90
C ALA A 36 -19.71 22.22 1.14
N ALA A 37 -20.61 22.19 0.15
CA ALA A 37 -20.81 21.02 -0.68
C ALA A 37 -19.65 20.79 -1.68
N THR A 38 -19.25 21.81 -2.45
CA THR A 38 -18.24 21.65 -3.51
C THR A 38 -16.86 21.32 -2.94
N VAL A 39 -16.43 21.98 -1.86
CA VAL A 39 -15.15 21.67 -1.20
C VAL A 39 -15.15 20.25 -0.66
N THR A 40 -16.28 19.78 -0.09
CA THR A 40 -16.39 18.38 0.37
C THR A 40 -16.26 17.38 -0.77
N VAL A 41 -16.99 17.58 -1.87
CA VAL A 41 -16.97 16.66 -3.02
C VAL A 41 -15.60 16.67 -3.71
N SER A 42 -15.04 17.86 -3.93
CA SER A 42 -13.75 18.03 -4.61
C SER A 42 -12.57 17.50 -3.78
N SER A 43 -12.61 17.60 -2.44
CA SER A 43 -11.54 17.07 -1.57
C SER A 43 -11.58 15.56 -1.44
N LEU A 44 -12.76 14.95 -1.37
CA LEU A 44 -12.90 13.49 -1.26
C LEU A 44 -12.60 12.81 -2.59
N GLY A 45 -13.17 13.31 -3.69
CA GLY A 45 -13.03 12.77 -5.03
C GLY A 45 -13.41 11.29 -5.19
N LEU A 46 -13.53 10.82 -6.44
CA LEU A 46 -13.74 9.39 -6.73
C LEU A 46 -12.42 8.60 -6.78
N VAL A 47 -11.28 9.26 -6.65
CA VAL A 47 -9.96 8.64 -6.75
C VAL A 47 -9.74 7.74 -5.54
N ARG A 48 -9.29 6.49 -5.77
CA ARG A 48 -9.14 5.43 -4.74
C ARG A 48 -8.30 5.84 -3.53
N ASP A 49 -7.38 6.77 -3.70
CA ASP A 49 -6.36 7.14 -2.72
C ASP A 49 -6.80 8.33 -1.84
N ALA A 50 -7.89 8.14 -1.08
CA ALA A 50 -8.43 9.11 -0.12
C ALA A 50 -7.62 9.13 1.18
N ARG A 51 -6.31 9.35 1.10
CA ARG A 51 -5.45 9.46 2.28
C ARG A 51 -5.81 10.75 3.02
N PRO A 52 -6.00 10.74 4.35
CA PRO A 52 -6.32 11.95 5.13
C PRO A 52 -5.38 13.12 4.86
N ARG A 53 -4.07 12.84 4.68
CA ARG A 53 -3.07 13.84 4.32
C ARG A 53 -3.32 14.48 2.95
N ARG A 54 -3.69 13.70 1.93
CA ARG A 54 -4.01 14.24 0.60
C ARG A 54 -5.31 15.03 0.60
N VAL A 55 -6.31 14.56 1.35
CA VAL A 55 -7.56 15.30 1.56
C VAL A 55 -7.24 16.65 2.22
N LEU A 56 -6.43 16.66 3.27
CA LEU A 56 -5.99 17.88 3.96
C LEU A 56 -5.23 18.82 3.03
N GLU A 57 -4.24 18.32 2.28
CA GLU A 57 -3.51 19.10 1.28
C GLU A 57 -4.48 19.73 0.28
N THR A 58 -5.46 18.97 -0.22
CA THR A 58 -6.45 19.47 -1.18
C THR A 58 -7.38 20.52 -0.56
N VAL A 59 -7.84 20.30 0.68
CA VAL A 59 -8.67 21.27 1.44
C VAL A 59 -7.92 22.57 1.65
N ILE A 60 -6.65 22.53 2.05
CA ILE A 60 -5.81 23.73 2.21
C ILE A 60 -5.72 24.50 0.90
N GLY A 61 -5.45 23.82 -0.22
CA GLY A 61 -5.41 24.46 -1.54
C GLY A 61 -6.72 25.14 -1.92
N MET A 62 -7.85 24.47 -1.67
CA MET A 62 -9.18 25.03 -1.92
C MET A 62 -9.47 26.25 -1.05
N ILE A 63 -9.15 26.22 0.25
CA ILE A 63 -9.32 27.37 1.16
C ILE A 63 -8.46 28.55 0.70
N ILE A 64 -7.22 28.31 0.26
CA ILE A 64 -6.36 29.36 -0.28
C ILE A 64 -6.96 29.96 -1.57
N GLY A 65 -7.47 29.13 -2.48
CA GLY A 65 -8.14 29.61 -3.69
C GLY A 65 -9.37 30.47 -3.39
N ILE A 66 -10.17 30.08 -2.39
CA ILE A 66 -11.30 30.88 -1.90
C ILE A 66 -10.81 32.21 -1.34
N LEU A 67 -9.79 32.18 -0.47
CA LEU A 67 -9.26 33.38 0.17
C LEU A 67 -8.68 34.39 -0.83
N VAL A 68 -7.88 33.92 -1.80
CA VAL A 68 -7.30 34.77 -2.86
C VAL A 68 -8.40 35.40 -3.70
N ALA A 69 -9.42 34.64 -4.07
CA ALA A 69 -10.54 35.14 -4.84
C ALA A 69 -11.37 36.17 -4.06
N GLU A 70 -11.64 35.93 -2.78
CA GLU A 70 -12.38 36.86 -1.91
C GLU A 70 -11.63 38.19 -1.74
N VAL A 71 -10.32 38.15 -1.48
CA VAL A 71 -9.50 39.37 -1.36
C VAL A 71 -9.53 40.17 -2.66
N LEU A 72 -9.38 39.51 -3.81
CA LEU A 72 -9.42 40.18 -5.10
C LEU A 72 -10.81 40.72 -5.45
N LEU A 73 -11.86 40.01 -5.08
CA LEU A 73 -13.24 40.48 -5.28
C LEU A 73 -13.50 41.77 -4.48
N ILE A 74 -13.01 41.84 -3.24
CA ILE A 74 -13.14 43.02 -2.37
C ILE A 74 -12.34 44.21 -2.92
N VAL A 75 -11.12 43.97 -3.43
CA VAL A 75 -10.20 45.04 -3.87
C VAL A 75 -10.47 45.51 -5.30
N ALA A 76 -10.73 44.59 -6.23
CA ALA A 76 -10.79 44.84 -7.67
C ALA A 76 -12.21 44.72 -8.25
N GLY A 77 -13.17 44.18 -7.49
CA GLY A 77 -14.55 43.98 -7.93
C GLY A 77 -14.73 42.83 -8.94
N THR A 78 -15.85 42.85 -9.65
CA THR A 78 -16.25 41.81 -10.60
C THR A 78 -16.00 42.22 -12.05
N GLY A 79 -15.46 41.30 -12.86
CA GLY A 79 -15.35 41.46 -14.32
C GLY A 79 -14.43 40.42 -14.96
N TRP A 80 -14.40 40.40 -16.30
CA TRP A 80 -13.70 39.34 -17.06
C TRP A 80 -12.17 39.39 -16.86
N TRP A 81 -11.60 40.59 -16.70
CA TRP A 81 -10.16 40.76 -16.46
C TRP A 81 -9.82 40.53 -14.99
N GLN A 82 -10.70 40.88 -14.03
CA GLN A 82 -10.54 40.53 -12.62
C GLN A 82 -10.58 39.01 -12.42
N LEU A 83 -11.44 38.30 -13.14
CA LEU A 83 -11.47 36.83 -13.15
C LEU A 83 -10.15 36.26 -13.65
N SER A 84 -9.61 36.79 -14.75
CA SER A 84 -8.31 36.37 -15.28
C SER A 84 -7.19 36.60 -14.27
N LEU A 85 -7.20 37.75 -13.58
CA LEU A 85 -6.23 38.08 -12.54
C LEU A 85 -6.33 37.15 -11.33
N ALA A 86 -7.56 36.90 -10.84
CA ALA A 86 -7.80 36.01 -9.70
C ALA A 86 -7.42 34.57 -9.98
N LEU A 87 -7.74 34.08 -11.18
CA LEU A 87 -7.36 32.74 -11.61
C LEU A 87 -5.83 32.62 -11.74
N GLY A 88 -5.18 33.59 -12.37
CA GLY A 88 -3.73 33.63 -12.50
C GLY A 88 -3.01 33.69 -11.16
N ALA A 89 -3.45 34.56 -10.25
CA ALA A 89 -2.91 34.67 -8.90
C ALA A 89 -3.11 33.37 -8.09
N THR A 90 -4.31 32.79 -8.14
CA THR A 90 -4.61 31.53 -7.44
C THR A 90 -3.72 30.40 -7.94
N LEU A 91 -3.56 30.25 -9.25
CA LEU A 91 -2.71 29.21 -9.84
C LEU A 91 -1.23 29.41 -9.49
N ALA A 92 -0.75 30.66 -9.52
CA ALA A 92 0.63 30.98 -9.17
C ALA A 92 0.93 30.64 -7.70
N VAL A 93 0.08 31.09 -6.78
CA VAL A 93 0.20 30.78 -5.35
C VAL A 93 0.10 29.28 -5.11
N ALA A 94 -0.87 28.61 -5.72
CA ALA A 94 -1.07 27.18 -5.52
C ALA A 94 0.10 26.35 -6.07
N ARG A 95 0.69 26.75 -7.20
CA ARG A 95 1.87 26.10 -7.77
C ARG A 95 3.13 26.32 -6.96
N PHE A 96 3.26 27.49 -6.34
CA PHE A 96 4.35 27.79 -5.41
C PHE A 96 4.29 26.91 -4.16
N LEU A 97 3.07 26.66 -3.65
CA LEU A 97 2.86 25.87 -2.42
C LEU A 97 2.91 24.36 -2.64
N SER A 98 2.58 23.86 -3.83
CA SER A 98 2.53 22.43 -4.10
C SER A 98 2.99 22.04 -5.52
N PRO A 99 3.87 21.02 -5.65
CA PRO A 99 4.26 20.47 -6.94
C PRO A 99 3.16 19.60 -7.58
N GLN A 100 2.03 19.37 -6.91
CA GLN A 100 0.95 18.53 -7.43
C GLN A 100 -0.03 19.34 -8.31
N PRO A 101 -0.25 18.98 -9.59
CA PRO A 101 -1.19 19.71 -10.47
C PRO A 101 -2.62 19.76 -9.94
N GLY A 102 -3.09 18.69 -9.28
CA GLY A 102 -4.43 18.61 -8.71
C GLY A 102 -4.71 19.66 -7.63
N PHE A 103 -3.69 20.03 -6.85
CA PHE A 103 -3.80 21.07 -5.83
C PHE A 103 -4.13 22.43 -6.45
N ALA A 104 -3.42 22.81 -7.52
CA ALA A 104 -3.64 24.07 -8.22
C ALA A 104 -5.01 24.10 -8.94
N ILE A 105 -5.41 22.99 -9.55
CA ILE A 105 -6.72 22.89 -10.21
C ILE A 105 -7.86 23.00 -9.19
N ALA A 106 -7.75 22.33 -8.04
CA ALA A 106 -8.77 22.41 -6.99
C ALA A 106 -8.93 23.84 -6.46
N ALA A 107 -7.82 24.53 -6.18
CA ALA A 107 -7.81 25.93 -5.77
C ALA A 107 -8.47 26.85 -6.82
N ALA A 108 -8.09 26.66 -8.09
CA ALA A 108 -8.62 27.43 -9.22
C ALA A 108 -10.13 27.26 -9.40
N ILE A 109 -10.66 26.05 -9.26
CA ILE A 109 -12.11 25.80 -9.34
C ILE A 109 -12.87 26.57 -8.26
N GLN A 110 -12.39 26.56 -7.01
CA GLN A 110 -13.07 27.30 -5.95
C GLN A 110 -12.96 28.82 -6.13
N SER A 111 -11.79 29.30 -6.59
CA SER A 111 -11.60 30.71 -6.96
C SER A 111 -12.61 31.14 -8.04
N LEU A 112 -12.80 30.32 -9.07
CA LEU A 112 -13.77 30.60 -10.13
C LEU A 112 -15.20 30.67 -9.61
N ILE A 113 -15.59 29.76 -8.70
CA ILE A 113 -16.92 29.76 -8.07
C ILE A 113 -17.16 31.07 -7.30
N VAL A 114 -16.16 31.51 -6.53
CA VAL A 114 -16.22 32.77 -5.76
C VAL A 114 -16.38 33.99 -6.67
N MET A 115 -15.66 34.04 -7.80
CA MET A 115 -15.68 35.17 -8.72
C MET A 115 -16.95 35.26 -9.57
N ILE A 116 -17.57 34.12 -9.91
CA ILE A 116 -18.73 34.08 -10.83
C ILE A 116 -20.04 34.26 -10.09
N ILE A 117 -20.20 33.60 -8.95
CA ILE A 117 -21.47 33.62 -8.23
C ILE A 117 -21.44 34.88 -7.36
N PRO A 118 -22.45 35.76 -7.40
CA PRO A 118 -22.54 36.90 -6.50
C PRO A 118 -23.07 36.48 -5.12
N THR A 119 -22.59 37.09 -4.04
CA THR A 119 -23.13 36.93 -2.68
C THR A 119 -23.13 38.27 -1.95
N SER A 120 -24.08 38.44 -1.04
CA SER A 120 -24.16 39.58 -0.13
C SER A 120 -23.19 39.47 1.04
N SER A 121 -22.60 38.30 1.31
CA SER A 121 -21.66 38.09 2.42
C SER A 121 -20.40 37.31 1.99
N PRO A 122 -19.33 38.02 1.60
CA PRO A 122 -18.05 37.46 1.15
C PRO A 122 -17.42 36.48 2.15
N MET A 123 -17.43 36.81 3.45
CA MET A 123 -16.74 36.00 4.46
C MET A 123 -17.46 34.67 4.81
N LEU A 124 -18.77 34.55 4.56
CA LEU A 124 -19.49 33.30 4.81
C LEU A 124 -19.02 32.16 3.92
N ARG A 125 -18.52 32.47 2.72
CA ARG A 125 -17.96 31.50 1.78
C ARG A 125 -16.70 30.82 2.26
N LEU A 126 -15.84 31.57 2.94
CA LEU A 126 -14.64 31.01 3.54
C LEU A 126 -15.01 30.03 4.65
N ILE A 127 -16.00 30.38 5.48
CA ILE A 127 -16.55 29.52 6.54
C ILE A 127 -17.15 28.25 5.93
N ASP A 128 -17.94 28.37 4.87
CA ASP A 128 -18.50 27.23 4.14
C ASP A 128 -17.40 26.29 3.61
N GLY A 129 -16.35 26.84 3.01
CA GLY A 129 -15.21 26.05 2.55
C GLY A 129 -14.51 25.31 3.69
N VAL A 130 -14.35 25.94 4.86
CA VAL A 130 -13.80 25.30 6.05
C VAL A 130 -14.70 24.17 6.55
N ILE A 131 -16.02 24.38 6.61
CA ILE A 131 -16.99 23.34 7.01
C ILE A 131 -16.92 22.15 6.07
N GLY A 132 -16.88 22.39 4.76
CA GLY A 132 -16.75 21.32 3.77
C GLY A 132 -15.43 20.56 3.91
N GLY A 133 -14.34 21.28 4.17
CA GLY A 133 -13.03 20.68 4.46
C GLY A 133 -13.04 19.81 5.72
N ILE A 134 -13.65 20.29 6.81
CA ILE A 134 -13.80 19.52 8.05
C ILE A 134 -14.65 18.28 7.83
N ALA A 135 -15.80 18.40 7.14
CA ALA A 135 -16.67 17.27 6.85
C ALA A 135 -15.97 16.20 6.01
N ALA A 136 -15.21 16.60 5.00
CA ALA A 136 -14.39 15.69 4.20
C ALA A 136 -13.34 14.95 5.03
N LEU A 137 -12.63 15.67 5.91
CA LEU A 137 -11.63 15.08 6.80
C LEU A 137 -12.27 14.13 7.81
N LEU A 138 -13.39 14.52 8.42
CA LEU A 138 -14.15 13.70 9.36
C LEU A 138 -14.61 12.41 8.69
N VAL A 139 -15.27 12.47 7.53
CA VAL A 139 -15.74 11.26 6.85
C VAL A 139 -14.59 10.38 6.37
N THR A 140 -13.48 10.97 5.91
CA THR A 140 -12.26 10.21 5.57
C THR A 140 -11.68 9.48 6.78
N ALA A 141 -11.75 10.09 7.97
CA ALA A 141 -11.26 9.50 9.21
C ALA A 141 -12.25 8.48 9.82
N LEU A 142 -13.56 8.72 9.74
CA LEU A 142 -14.59 7.90 10.39
C LEU A 142 -15.04 6.73 9.52
N ILE A 143 -15.10 6.91 8.21
CA ILE A 143 -15.53 5.88 7.25
C ILE A 143 -14.31 5.58 6.37
N PRO A 144 -13.36 4.75 6.79
CA PRO A 144 -12.23 4.40 5.95
C PRO A 144 -12.66 3.46 4.82
N ARG A 145 -12.14 3.67 3.61
CA ARG A 145 -12.29 2.70 2.50
C ARG A 145 -11.44 1.49 2.87
N SER A 146 -12.07 0.41 3.35
CA SER A 146 -11.45 -0.76 4.01
C SER A 146 -9.97 -0.97 3.63
N PRO A 147 -9.00 -0.42 4.41
CA PRO A 147 -7.59 -0.54 4.10
C PRO A 147 -7.25 -2.02 4.01
N GLN A 148 -7.78 -2.81 4.96
CA GLN A 148 -7.48 -4.22 5.19
C GLN A 148 -7.52 -5.11 3.92
N ARG A 149 -8.51 -4.85 3.07
CA ARG A 149 -8.71 -5.65 1.85
C ARG A 149 -7.65 -5.36 0.80
N THR A 150 -7.05 -4.18 0.85
CA THR A 150 -6.08 -3.71 -0.13
C THR A 150 -4.68 -4.24 0.20
N GLU A 151 -4.24 -4.18 1.46
CA GLU A 151 -2.92 -4.75 1.80
C GLU A 151 -2.91 -6.27 1.77
N VAL A 152 -4.00 -6.94 2.20
CA VAL A 152 -4.09 -8.41 2.06
C VAL A 152 -4.04 -8.82 0.59
N ALA A 153 -4.75 -8.12 -0.29
CA ALA A 153 -4.72 -8.40 -1.72
C ALA A 153 -3.31 -8.17 -2.33
N ALA A 154 -2.60 -7.11 -1.92
CA ALA A 154 -1.22 -6.87 -2.36
C ALA A 154 -0.28 -7.99 -1.88
N GLY A 155 -0.42 -8.42 -0.61
CA GLY A 155 0.31 -9.57 -0.07
C GLY A 155 0.02 -10.86 -0.83
N GLU A 156 -1.24 -11.15 -1.15
CA GLU A 156 -1.64 -12.33 -1.94
C GLU A 156 -1.00 -12.34 -3.33
N VAL A 157 -0.91 -11.18 -4.00
CA VAL A 157 -0.24 -11.06 -5.29
C VAL A 157 1.25 -11.41 -5.16
N LEU A 158 1.93 -10.87 -4.13
CA LEU A 158 3.32 -11.21 -3.86
C LEU A 158 3.50 -12.71 -3.63
N PHE A 159 2.71 -13.32 -2.73
CA PHE A 159 2.84 -14.75 -2.41
C PHE A 159 2.57 -15.64 -3.62
N THR A 160 1.57 -15.31 -4.45
CA THR A 160 1.29 -16.03 -5.69
C THR A 160 2.48 -15.99 -6.65
N ARG A 161 3.12 -14.84 -6.80
CA ARG A 161 4.30 -14.68 -7.66
C ARG A 161 5.54 -15.33 -7.07
N PHE A 162 5.71 -15.25 -5.75
CA PHE A 162 6.77 -15.93 -5.00
C PHE A 162 6.67 -17.45 -5.19
N GLN A 163 5.48 -18.04 -5.05
CA GLN A 163 5.22 -19.45 -5.32
C GLN A 163 5.56 -19.80 -6.78
N SER A 164 5.11 -18.98 -7.74
CA SER A 164 5.42 -19.20 -9.17
C SER A 164 6.92 -19.19 -9.46
N ALA A 165 7.69 -18.30 -8.82
CA ALA A 165 9.15 -18.26 -8.93
C ALA A 165 9.79 -19.52 -8.31
N THR A 166 9.42 -19.83 -7.07
CA THR A 166 9.89 -21.00 -6.32
C THR A 166 9.63 -22.31 -7.07
N GLU A 167 8.42 -22.54 -7.56
CA GLU A 167 8.09 -23.72 -8.36
C GLU A 167 8.90 -23.81 -9.66
N THR A 168 9.20 -22.67 -10.28
CA THR A 168 10.00 -22.65 -11.52
C THR A 168 11.44 -23.07 -11.22
N ILE A 169 12.00 -22.64 -10.09
CA ILE A 169 13.33 -23.04 -9.61
C ILE A 169 13.34 -24.53 -9.23
N ILE A 170 12.33 -25.02 -8.51
CA ILE A 170 12.18 -26.44 -8.15
C ILE A 170 12.15 -27.31 -9.41
N ARG A 171 11.36 -26.94 -10.42
CA ARG A 171 11.28 -27.66 -11.70
C ARG A 171 12.62 -27.64 -12.46
N ALA A 172 13.40 -26.57 -12.34
CA ALA A 172 14.73 -26.49 -12.93
C ALA A 172 15.70 -27.46 -12.24
N LEU A 173 15.74 -27.45 -10.91
CA LEU A 173 16.57 -28.35 -10.11
C LEU A 173 16.25 -29.83 -10.37
N ARG A 174 14.96 -30.20 -10.43
CA ARG A 174 14.54 -31.59 -10.68
C ARG A 174 14.95 -32.14 -12.05
N ARG A 175 15.21 -31.28 -13.03
CA ARG A 175 15.45 -31.67 -14.43
C ARG A 175 16.81 -31.24 -14.97
N GLY A 176 17.63 -30.56 -14.18
CA GLY A 176 18.87 -29.96 -14.67
C GLY A 176 18.63 -28.92 -15.79
N ASP A 177 17.52 -28.18 -15.75
CA ASP A 177 17.11 -27.30 -16.86
C ASP A 177 17.55 -25.84 -16.65
N ARG A 178 18.63 -25.45 -17.33
CA ARG A 178 19.18 -24.09 -17.29
C ARG A 178 18.21 -23.02 -17.79
N VAL A 179 17.41 -23.29 -18.82
CA VAL A 179 16.45 -22.31 -19.36
C VAL A 179 15.35 -22.05 -18.34
N ARG A 180 14.86 -23.10 -17.67
CA ARG A 180 13.90 -22.95 -16.57
C ARG A 180 14.54 -22.25 -15.36
N ALA A 181 15.80 -22.53 -15.04
CA ALA A 181 16.50 -21.84 -13.96
C ALA A 181 16.59 -20.33 -14.23
N GLN A 182 16.92 -19.94 -15.47
CA GLN A 182 16.98 -18.55 -15.89
C GLN A 182 15.62 -17.85 -15.77
N ARG A 183 14.54 -18.50 -16.21
CA ARG A 183 13.17 -18.01 -16.00
C ARG A 183 12.81 -17.88 -14.52
N GLY A 184 13.26 -18.81 -13.68
CA GLY A 184 13.09 -18.74 -12.22
C GLY A 184 13.78 -17.51 -11.63
N LEU A 185 15.00 -17.21 -12.07
CA LEU A 185 15.74 -16.01 -11.66
C LEU A 185 15.06 -14.70 -12.10
N GLU A 186 14.55 -14.65 -13.34
CA GLU A 186 13.79 -13.50 -13.84
C GLU A 186 12.53 -13.25 -13.00
N LYS A 187 11.77 -14.30 -12.71
CA LYS A 187 10.59 -14.21 -11.83
C LYS A 187 10.98 -13.72 -10.42
N ALA A 188 12.04 -14.27 -9.83
CA ALA A 188 12.50 -13.87 -8.51
C ALA A 188 12.95 -12.40 -8.46
N ARG A 189 13.53 -11.87 -9.55
CA ARG A 189 13.89 -10.44 -9.67
C ARG A 189 12.65 -9.54 -9.74
N ALA A 190 11.59 -9.98 -10.43
CA ALA A 190 10.36 -9.22 -10.59
C ALA A 190 9.59 -9.00 -9.28
N LEU A 191 9.81 -9.84 -8.26
CA LEU A 191 9.14 -9.75 -6.95
C LEU A 191 9.38 -8.43 -6.22
N GLN A 192 10.45 -7.68 -6.54
CA GLN A 192 10.74 -6.40 -5.89
C GLN A 192 9.60 -5.39 -6.07
N ALA A 193 8.99 -5.34 -7.26
CA ALA A 193 7.88 -4.43 -7.52
C ALA A 193 6.66 -4.76 -6.64
N ASP A 194 6.40 -6.04 -6.41
CA ASP A 194 5.29 -6.50 -5.57
C ASP A 194 5.57 -6.24 -4.07
N ILE A 195 6.83 -6.34 -3.63
CA ILE A 195 7.27 -5.93 -2.28
C ILE A 195 7.06 -4.43 -2.06
N ASP A 196 7.42 -3.61 -3.05
CA ASP A 196 7.30 -2.16 -2.95
C ASP A 196 5.83 -1.72 -2.94
N ASP A 197 4.98 -2.34 -3.76
CA ASP A 197 3.53 -2.10 -3.77
C ASP A 197 2.87 -2.49 -2.44
N TRP A 198 3.24 -3.66 -1.89
CA TRP A 198 2.72 -4.07 -0.58
C TRP A 198 3.16 -3.13 0.55
N ARG A 199 4.41 -2.63 0.51
CA ARG A 199 4.86 -1.59 1.47
C ARG A 199 3.98 -0.34 1.41
N LEU A 200 3.72 0.17 0.20
CA LEU A 200 2.94 1.38 0.00
C LEU A 200 1.49 1.24 0.49
N THR A 201 0.90 0.07 0.33
CA THR A 201 -0.46 -0.23 0.84
C THR A 201 -0.47 -0.34 2.37
N LEU A 202 0.53 -0.99 2.97
CA LEU A 202 0.68 -1.09 4.43
C LEU A 202 0.92 0.27 5.09
N GLU A 203 1.83 1.10 4.56
CA GLU A 203 2.08 2.46 5.05
C GLU A 203 0.82 3.33 4.99
N SER A 204 0.05 3.18 3.91
CA SER A 204 -1.25 3.85 3.77
C SER A 204 -2.23 3.38 4.84
N GLY A 205 -2.35 2.06 5.03
CA GLY A 205 -3.22 1.46 6.04
C GLY A 205 -2.89 1.91 7.47
N LEU A 206 -1.61 1.91 7.84
CA LEU A 206 -1.13 2.39 9.15
C LEU A 206 -1.40 3.88 9.37
N GLY A 207 -1.19 4.71 8.33
CA GLY A 207 -1.48 6.14 8.40
C GLY A 207 -2.95 6.42 8.70
N ILE A 208 -3.85 5.66 8.07
CA ILE A 208 -5.30 5.76 8.30
C ILE A 208 -5.66 5.22 9.70
N ALA A 209 -5.11 4.07 10.09
CA ALA A 209 -5.37 3.44 11.40
C ALA A 209 -4.87 4.27 12.59
N ARG A 210 -3.86 5.14 12.41
CA ARG A 210 -3.37 6.05 13.45
C ARG A 210 -4.37 7.16 13.79
N ILE A 211 -5.17 7.59 12.82
CA ILE A 211 -6.10 8.72 12.95
C ILE A 211 -7.52 8.23 13.25
N SER A 212 -7.93 7.10 12.66
CA SER A 212 -9.30 6.59 12.80
C SER A 212 -9.51 5.81 14.10
N PRO A 213 -10.46 6.22 14.97
CA PRO A 213 -10.77 5.48 16.20
C PRO A 213 -11.36 4.09 15.94
N PHE A 214 -12.05 3.91 14.81
CA PHE A 214 -12.67 2.63 14.42
C PHE A 214 -11.67 1.56 13.95
N LEU A 215 -10.45 1.97 13.58
CA LEU A 215 -9.39 1.06 13.10
C LEU A 215 -8.35 0.73 14.18
N ARG A 216 -8.56 1.16 15.43
CA ARG A 216 -7.62 0.85 16.53
C ARG A 216 -7.43 -0.64 16.74
N SER A 217 -8.50 -1.44 16.59
CA SER A 217 -8.45 -2.90 16.66
C SER A 217 -7.65 -3.52 15.50
N GLN A 218 -7.76 -2.94 14.29
CA GLN A 218 -7.06 -3.41 13.08
C GLN A 218 -5.57 -3.08 13.08
N ARG A 219 -5.12 -2.15 13.95
CA ARG A 219 -3.71 -1.77 14.05
C ARG A 219 -2.79 -2.96 14.36
N HIS A 220 -3.23 -3.89 15.22
CA HIS A 220 -2.46 -5.09 15.54
C HIS A 220 -2.30 -6.00 14.33
N GLU A 221 -3.33 -6.11 13.49
CA GLU A 221 -3.30 -6.94 12.29
C GLU A 221 -2.42 -6.34 11.20
N ILE A 222 -2.53 -5.02 10.95
CA ILE A 222 -1.66 -4.33 9.99
C ILE A 222 -0.20 -4.36 10.46
N ALA A 223 0.06 -4.19 11.76
CA ALA A 223 1.41 -4.33 12.31
C ALA A 223 1.96 -5.75 12.14
N ARG A 224 1.10 -6.78 12.26
CA ARG A 224 1.48 -8.17 11.96
C ARG A 224 1.84 -8.36 10.49
N HIS A 225 1.02 -7.87 9.56
CA HIS A 225 1.34 -7.91 8.13
C HIS A 225 2.61 -7.13 7.79
N GLN A 226 2.89 -6.02 8.49
CA GLN A 226 4.14 -5.28 8.35
C GLN A 226 5.36 -6.12 8.73
N ARG A 227 5.29 -6.93 9.79
CA ARG A 227 6.36 -7.88 10.13
C ARG A 227 6.55 -8.92 9.02
N ILE A 228 5.44 -9.50 8.53
CA ILE A 228 5.48 -10.48 7.43
C ILE A 228 6.14 -9.86 6.19
N TRP A 229 5.75 -8.63 5.82
CA TRP A 229 6.34 -7.90 4.71
C TRP A 229 7.85 -7.69 4.87
N GLN A 230 8.33 -7.27 6.06
CA GLN A 230 9.76 -7.11 6.32
C GLN A 230 10.53 -8.41 6.12
N SER A 231 10.02 -9.51 6.67
CA SER A 231 10.62 -10.83 6.50
C SER A 231 10.57 -11.31 5.05
N MET A 232 9.49 -11.01 4.32
CA MET A 232 9.36 -11.37 2.91
C MET A 232 10.29 -10.58 1.99
N ASP A 233 10.67 -9.34 2.32
CA ASP A 233 11.71 -8.61 1.58
C ASP A 233 13.06 -9.37 1.63
N PHE A 234 13.46 -9.82 2.81
CA PHE A 234 14.65 -10.66 2.97
C PHE A 234 14.49 -12.02 2.25
N ALA A 235 13.36 -12.69 2.41
CA ALA A 235 13.08 -13.97 1.75
C ALA A 235 13.15 -13.85 0.22
N CYS A 236 12.60 -12.78 -0.37
CA CYS A 236 12.68 -12.52 -1.81
C CYS A 236 14.12 -12.30 -2.29
N ARG A 237 14.94 -11.61 -1.50
CA ARG A 237 16.38 -11.43 -1.80
C ARG A 237 17.12 -12.75 -1.75
N ASN A 238 16.86 -13.58 -0.72
CA ASN A 238 17.47 -14.91 -0.60
C ASN A 238 17.00 -15.85 -1.72
N LEU A 239 15.73 -15.80 -2.12
CA LEU A 239 15.22 -16.55 -3.27
C LEU A 239 15.95 -16.16 -4.57
N ARG A 240 16.29 -14.89 -4.78
CA ARG A 240 17.10 -14.45 -5.94
C ARG A 240 18.51 -15.02 -5.90
N VAL A 241 19.12 -15.14 -4.71
CA VAL A 241 20.44 -15.78 -4.54
C VAL A 241 20.36 -17.27 -4.91
N ILE A 242 19.35 -17.98 -4.37
CA ILE A 242 19.08 -19.39 -4.67
C ILE A 242 18.85 -19.59 -6.17
N ALA A 243 18.03 -18.73 -6.80
CA ALA A 243 17.74 -18.79 -8.23
C ALA A 243 18.99 -18.56 -9.07
N ARG A 244 19.80 -17.54 -8.73
CA ARG A 244 21.07 -17.25 -9.42
C ARG A 244 22.03 -18.43 -9.31
N ARG A 245 22.14 -19.03 -8.13
CA ARG A 245 22.98 -20.21 -7.94
C ARG A 245 22.47 -21.40 -8.75
N THR A 246 21.17 -21.62 -8.75
CA THR A 246 20.53 -22.70 -9.52
C THR A 246 20.90 -22.61 -11.00
N VAL A 247 20.93 -21.40 -11.60
CA VAL A 247 21.33 -21.21 -13.01
C VAL A 247 22.73 -21.75 -13.31
N TYR A 248 23.71 -21.48 -12.43
CA TYR A 248 25.06 -22.00 -12.61
C TYR A 248 25.15 -23.48 -12.31
N LEU A 249 24.42 -23.93 -11.29
CA LEU A 249 24.53 -25.28 -10.79
C LEU A 249 23.97 -26.29 -11.79
N VAL A 250 22.85 -25.99 -12.45
CA VAL A 250 22.22 -26.90 -13.43
C VAL A 250 22.87 -26.88 -14.83
N ASP A 251 24.04 -26.25 -14.99
CA ASP A 251 24.70 -26.17 -16.30
C ASP A 251 25.23 -27.53 -16.78
N ASP A 252 25.56 -28.41 -15.84
CA ASP A 252 25.92 -29.80 -16.08
C ASP A 252 24.73 -30.69 -16.50
N ARG A 253 23.50 -30.15 -16.45
CA ARG A 253 22.23 -30.86 -16.71
C ARG A 253 21.92 -32.01 -15.75
N GLU A 254 22.57 -32.07 -14.60
CA GLU A 254 22.32 -33.10 -13.59
C GLU A 254 21.10 -32.75 -12.70
N PRO A 255 20.20 -33.70 -12.43
CA PRO A 255 19.08 -33.52 -11.50
C PRO A 255 19.53 -33.35 -10.04
N ARG A 256 18.88 -32.43 -9.32
CA ARG A 256 19.11 -32.16 -7.89
C ARG A 256 17.83 -32.32 -7.08
N ALA A 257 17.43 -33.56 -6.89
CA ALA A 257 16.18 -33.91 -6.22
C ALA A 257 16.12 -33.37 -4.78
N VAL A 258 17.18 -33.58 -4.00
CA VAL A 258 17.24 -33.20 -2.57
C VAL A 258 17.06 -31.69 -2.37
N GLY A 259 17.86 -30.87 -3.08
CA GLY A 259 17.73 -29.41 -3.01
C GLY A 259 16.36 -28.91 -3.51
N ALA A 260 15.78 -29.58 -4.52
CA ALA A 260 14.46 -29.26 -5.03
C ALA A 260 13.35 -29.58 -4.01
N GLU A 261 13.45 -30.70 -3.30
CA GLU A 261 12.51 -31.10 -2.25
C GLU A 261 12.56 -30.16 -1.06
N MET A 262 13.75 -29.81 -0.57
CA MET A 262 13.89 -28.85 0.53
C MET A 262 13.32 -27.47 0.18
N LEU A 263 13.56 -26.98 -1.02
CA LEU A 263 12.95 -25.73 -1.50
C LEU A 263 11.43 -25.87 -1.65
N ALA A 264 10.93 -27.03 -2.08
CA ALA A 264 9.49 -27.31 -2.14
C ALA A 264 8.85 -27.31 -0.75
N ASP A 265 9.52 -27.85 0.25
CA ASP A 265 9.04 -27.86 1.64
C ASP A 265 8.97 -26.44 2.21
N LEU A 266 10.00 -25.61 1.98
CA LEU A 266 9.97 -24.18 2.34
C LEU A 266 8.84 -23.43 1.60
N GLY A 267 8.63 -23.76 0.32
CA GLY A 267 7.53 -23.21 -0.49
C GLY A 267 6.14 -23.52 0.09
N ARG A 268 5.93 -24.73 0.63
CA ARG A 268 4.68 -25.07 1.34
C ARG A 268 4.50 -24.27 2.63
N GLY A 269 5.58 -24.03 3.37
CA GLY A 269 5.56 -23.13 4.53
C GLY A 269 5.18 -21.69 4.14
N ALA A 270 5.70 -21.19 3.03
CA ALA A 270 5.36 -19.87 2.50
C ALA A 270 3.88 -19.76 2.09
N ASP A 271 3.28 -20.81 1.51
CA ASP A 271 1.84 -20.86 1.20
C ASP A 271 0.98 -20.76 2.47
N LEU A 272 1.38 -21.42 3.56
CA LEU A 272 0.70 -21.31 4.85
C LEU A 272 0.79 -19.88 5.42
N ILE A 273 1.94 -19.20 5.26
CA ILE A 273 2.08 -17.77 5.63
C ILE A 273 1.12 -16.93 4.79
N ALA A 274 1.02 -17.17 3.48
CA ALA A 274 0.10 -16.45 2.60
C ALA A 274 -1.35 -16.56 3.09
N ARG A 275 -1.79 -17.78 3.41
CA ARG A 275 -3.13 -18.05 3.94
C ARG A 275 -3.33 -17.43 5.33
N SER A 276 -2.25 -17.33 6.11
CA SER A 276 -2.28 -16.68 7.43
C SER A 276 -2.57 -15.18 7.38
N LEU A 277 -2.46 -14.54 6.20
CA LEU A 277 -2.87 -13.16 6.01
C LEU A 277 -4.37 -12.96 6.30
N ARG A 278 -5.20 -13.95 5.97
CA ARG A 278 -6.66 -13.95 6.23
C ARG A 278 -7.05 -14.72 7.49
N ASP A 279 -6.28 -15.74 7.85
CA ASP A 279 -6.58 -16.62 8.98
C ASP A 279 -5.36 -16.79 9.88
N ILE A 280 -5.31 -16.00 10.96
CA ILE A 280 -4.20 -16.00 11.91
C ILE A 280 -3.95 -17.38 12.56
N SER A 281 -4.94 -18.27 12.57
CA SER A 281 -4.80 -19.62 13.14
C SER A 281 -3.79 -20.49 12.37
N LEU A 282 -3.47 -20.12 11.13
CA LEU A 282 -2.48 -20.81 10.29
C LEU A 282 -1.04 -20.41 10.58
N GLU A 283 -0.80 -19.32 11.32
CA GLU A 283 0.56 -18.85 11.63
C GLU A 283 1.37 -19.89 12.43
N PRO A 284 0.84 -20.52 13.49
CA PRO A 284 1.52 -21.63 14.17
C PRO A 284 1.78 -22.85 13.28
N VAL A 285 0.85 -23.17 12.37
CA VAL A 285 0.98 -24.30 11.43
C VAL A 285 2.11 -24.05 10.43
N ALA A 286 2.19 -22.82 9.91
CA ALA A 286 3.28 -22.38 9.04
C ALA A 286 4.63 -22.50 9.75
N ARG A 287 4.69 -22.04 11.00
CA ARG A 287 5.89 -22.07 11.84
C ARG A 287 6.41 -23.49 12.03
N GLU A 288 5.55 -24.42 12.44
CA GLU A 288 5.96 -25.81 12.68
C GLU A 288 6.37 -26.51 11.38
N THR A 289 5.66 -26.24 10.28
CA THR A 289 6.03 -26.74 8.94
C THR A 289 7.43 -26.28 8.56
N LEU A 290 7.72 -24.98 8.70
CA LEU A 290 9.03 -24.42 8.39
C LEU A 290 10.12 -24.93 9.33
N ARG A 291 9.81 -25.09 10.62
CA ARG A 291 10.73 -25.60 11.64
C ARG A 291 11.19 -27.02 11.29
N SER A 292 10.27 -27.88 10.88
CA SER A 292 10.55 -29.26 10.47
C SER A 292 11.53 -29.37 9.28
N VAL A 293 11.59 -28.32 8.45
CA VAL A 293 12.53 -28.22 7.33
C VAL A 293 13.84 -27.62 7.78
N ALA A 294 13.77 -26.51 8.54
CA ALA A 294 14.93 -25.74 8.99
C ALA A 294 15.94 -26.58 9.79
N VAL A 295 15.47 -27.47 10.67
CA VAL A 295 16.34 -28.36 11.47
C VAL A 295 17.11 -29.37 10.62
N ARG A 296 16.67 -29.62 9.38
CA ARG A 296 17.31 -30.54 8.41
C ARG A 296 18.24 -29.82 7.43
N LEU A 297 18.37 -28.49 7.49
CA LEU A 297 19.19 -27.71 6.54
C LEU A 297 20.68 -27.70 6.93
N ASP A 298 21.28 -28.88 7.00
CA ASP A 298 22.72 -29.06 7.18
C ASP A 298 23.33 -29.78 5.96
N PRO A 299 24.16 -29.08 5.16
CA PRO A 299 24.81 -29.65 3.98
C PRO A 299 25.61 -30.92 4.27
N ALA A 300 26.25 -31.03 5.44
CA ALA A 300 27.12 -32.15 5.77
C ALA A 300 26.32 -33.43 6.05
N THR A 301 25.12 -33.32 6.63
CA THR A 301 24.25 -34.46 6.90
C THR A 301 23.36 -34.82 5.72
N VAL A 302 22.93 -33.83 4.95
CA VAL A 302 21.99 -34.00 3.84
C VAL A 302 22.69 -34.48 2.57
N LEU A 303 23.93 -34.02 2.35
CA LEU A 303 24.71 -34.28 1.15
C LEU A 303 26.21 -34.47 1.49
N PRO A 304 26.58 -35.51 2.26
CA PRO A 304 27.95 -35.71 2.76
C PRO A 304 28.99 -35.85 1.64
N GLU A 305 28.64 -36.47 0.52
CA GLU A 305 29.57 -36.73 -0.61
C GLU A 305 29.31 -35.83 -1.82
N ALA A 306 28.44 -34.82 -1.69
CA ALA A 306 28.09 -33.97 -2.84
C ALA A 306 29.15 -32.91 -3.13
N THR A 307 29.07 -32.34 -4.33
CA THR A 307 29.95 -31.25 -4.74
C THR A 307 29.76 -30.02 -3.84
N LEU A 308 30.81 -29.18 -3.75
CA LEU A 308 30.69 -27.86 -3.10
C LEU A 308 29.54 -27.04 -3.68
N GLY A 309 29.21 -27.20 -4.97
CA GLY A 309 28.08 -26.52 -5.60
C GLY A 309 26.75 -26.89 -4.95
N ASP A 310 26.52 -28.19 -4.74
CA ASP A 310 25.29 -28.74 -4.17
C ASP A 310 25.17 -28.47 -2.66
N GLN A 311 26.26 -28.67 -1.91
CA GLN A 311 26.30 -28.34 -0.48
C GLN A 311 25.98 -26.86 -0.25
N ASN A 312 26.55 -26.00 -1.08
CA ASN A 312 26.31 -24.59 -0.95
C ASN A 312 24.90 -24.15 -1.44
N LEU A 313 24.19 -24.96 -2.25
CA LEU A 313 22.77 -24.75 -2.52
C LEU A 313 21.96 -24.95 -1.24
N ILE A 314 22.22 -26.03 -0.50
CA ILE A 314 21.58 -26.28 0.80
C ILE A 314 21.90 -25.16 1.78
N ALA A 315 23.16 -24.71 1.83
CA ALA A 315 23.55 -23.57 2.66
C ALA A 315 22.79 -22.28 2.31
N ALA A 316 22.48 -22.06 1.02
CA ALA A 316 21.72 -20.88 0.56
C ALA A 316 20.22 -20.95 0.92
N LEU A 317 19.67 -22.13 1.21
CA LEU A 317 18.29 -22.28 1.71
C LEU A 317 18.14 -21.84 3.17
N ARG A 318 19.24 -21.82 3.94
CA ARG A 318 19.23 -21.51 5.38
C ARG A 318 18.71 -20.09 5.69
N PRO A 319 19.24 -19.01 5.07
CA PRO A 319 18.70 -17.67 5.31
C PRO A 319 17.23 -17.54 4.89
N LEU A 320 16.83 -18.20 3.79
CA LEU A 320 15.42 -18.23 3.38
C LEU A 320 14.53 -18.88 4.45
N ALA A 321 14.97 -19.98 5.05
CA ALA A 321 14.22 -20.63 6.14
C ALA A 321 14.10 -19.72 7.37
N VAL A 322 15.17 -19.02 7.75
CA VAL A 322 15.14 -18.04 8.86
C VAL A 322 14.15 -16.92 8.59
N ASP A 323 14.16 -16.35 7.38
CA ASP A 323 13.23 -15.28 7.00
C ASP A 323 11.78 -15.76 7.03
N LEU A 324 11.50 -16.95 6.49
CA LEU A 324 10.15 -17.53 6.52
C LEU A 324 9.69 -17.86 7.95
N LEU A 325 10.58 -18.37 8.82
CA LEU A 325 10.27 -18.59 10.24
C LEU A 325 9.94 -17.27 10.96
N THR A 326 10.68 -16.21 10.64
CA THR A 326 10.43 -14.87 11.17
C THR A 326 9.09 -14.32 10.68
N ALA A 327 8.76 -14.54 9.40
CA ALA A 327 7.46 -14.21 8.82
C ALA A 327 6.32 -15.00 9.52
N ALA A 328 6.56 -16.25 9.91
CA ALA A 328 5.64 -17.08 10.69
C ALA A 328 5.61 -16.73 12.20
N GLY A 329 6.22 -15.59 12.59
CA GLY A 329 6.09 -15.03 13.94
C GLY A 329 7.15 -15.47 14.94
N MET A 330 8.23 -16.12 14.53
CA MET A 330 9.39 -16.34 15.40
C MET A 330 10.25 -15.08 15.52
N SER A 331 10.99 -14.95 16.62
CA SER A 331 12.06 -13.95 16.72
C SER A 331 13.20 -14.32 15.76
N GLY A 332 13.96 -13.33 15.30
CA GLY A 332 15.10 -13.58 14.41
C GLY A 332 16.17 -14.48 15.04
N GLU A 333 16.38 -14.34 16.35
CA GLU A 333 17.31 -15.18 17.11
C GLU A 333 16.83 -16.64 17.17
N ASP A 334 15.57 -16.87 17.57
CA ASP A 334 15.00 -18.23 17.66
C ASP A 334 14.97 -18.91 16.28
N ALA A 335 14.64 -18.15 15.23
CA ALA A 335 14.65 -18.64 13.86
C ALA A 335 16.07 -19.05 13.43
N ALA A 336 17.08 -18.25 13.75
CA ALA A 336 18.47 -18.59 13.47
C ALA A 336 18.96 -19.81 14.28
N HIS A 337 18.54 -19.95 15.53
CA HIS A 337 18.86 -21.09 16.38
C HIS A 337 18.22 -22.41 15.92
N THR A 338 17.13 -22.34 15.16
CA THR A 338 16.46 -23.52 14.61
C THR A 338 17.27 -24.19 13.50
N VAL A 339 18.09 -23.42 12.78
CA VAL A 339 18.93 -23.92 11.70
C VAL A 339 20.26 -24.42 12.27
N PRO A 340 20.77 -25.59 11.87
CA PRO A 340 22.07 -26.10 12.31
C PRO A 340 23.21 -25.09 12.07
N ARG A 341 24.14 -24.99 13.03
CA ARG A 341 25.36 -24.18 12.87
C ARG A 341 26.39 -24.97 12.07
N ILE A 342 26.94 -24.33 11.04
CA ILE A 342 27.96 -24.85 10.12
C ILE A 342 29.13 -23.87 10.15
#